data_AF-T0YVD1-F1
#
_entry.id   AF-T0YVD1-F1
#
_cell.length_a   1.000
_cell.length_b   1.000
_cell.length_c   1.000
_cell.angle_alpha   90.00
_cell.angle_beta   90.00
_cell.angle_gamma   90.00
#
_symmetry.space_group_name_H-M   'P 1'
#
loop_
_entity.id
_entity.type
_entity.pdbx_description
1 polymer ?
#
loop_
_entity_poly.entity_id
_entity_poly.type
_entity_poly.pdbx_seq_one_letter_code
_entity_poly.pdbx_strand_id
1 'polypeptide(L)'
;MLLSNLNDLSDYAGLLEENDGELEALFSDILLDVTSFFRNPLVFKKLSESVLPRLLTDRTGEMIRIWVVGCSTGQEAISLSILLTEFCEEHSLPAHFQIFATDLNDDLLRMARVGLYEDRLMEGFLRREKP
;
A
#
# COMPACT_ATOMS: atom_id res chain seq x y z
N MET A 1 -20.47 -17.47 8.68
CA MET A 1 -20.82 -18.45 9.76
C MET A 1 -21.82 -17.89 10.78
N LEU A 2 -21.44 -17.07 11.77
CA LEU A 2 -22.38 -16.54 12.78
C LEU A 2 -23.48 -15.64 12.19
N LEU A 3 -23.12 -14.78 11.24
CA LEU A 3 -24.08 -13.92 10.51
C LEU A 3 -25.04 -14.74 9.63
N SER A 4 -24.61 -15.93 9.19
CA SER A 4 -25.36 -16.87 8.37
C SER A 4 -26.10 -17.94 9.20
N ASN A 5 -26.06 -17.86 10.55
CA ASN A 5 -26.58 -18.86 11.48
C ASN A 5 -26.07 -20.31 11.25
N LEU A 6 -24.88 -20.46 10.67
CA LEU A 6 -24.24 -21.75 10.45
C LEU A 6 -23.21 -22.05 11.54
N ASN A 7 -23.30 -23.24 12.11
CA ASN A 7 -22.47 -23.68 13.23
C ASN A 7 -21.31 -24.59 12.80
N ASP A 8 -21.30 -25.06 11.55
CA ASP A 8 -20.25 -25.92 10.99
C ASP A 8 -19.59 -25.29 9.76
N LEU A 9 -18.26 -25.45 9.65
CA LEU A 9 -17.48 -24.92 8.54
C LEU A 9 -17.83 -25.59 7.20
N SER A 10 -18.23 -26.86 7.23
CA SER A 10 -18.62 -27.62 6.04
C SER A 10 -19.91 -27.09 5.44
N ASP A 11 -20.88 -26.74 6.29
CA ASP A 11 -22.14 -26.12 5.86
C ASP A 11 -21.88 -24.73 5.27
N TYR A 12 -20.94 -23.98 5.85
CA TYR A 12 -20.53 -22.68 5.30
C TYR A 12 -19.81 -22.83 3.95
N ALA A 13 -18.95 -23.83 3.80
CA ALA A 13 -18.32 -24.13 2.52
C ALA A 13 -19.36 -24.47 1.43
N GLY A 14 -20.39 -25.26 1.76
CA GLY A 14 -21.50 -25.53 0.84
C GLY A 14 -22.27 -24.27 0.46
N LEU A 15 -22.51 -23.34 1.41
CA LEU A 15 -23.14 -22.05 1.11
C LEU A 15 -22.31 -21.21 0.13
N LEU A 16 -20.99 -21.21 0.27
CA LEU A 16 -20.09 -20.45 -0.61
C LEU A 16 -20.11 -20.96 -2.06
N GLU A 17 -20.40 -22.24 -2.28
CA GLU A 17 -20.51 -22.82 -3.62
C GLU A 17 -21.80 -22.40 -4.35
N GLU A 18 -22.86 -22.07 -3.61
CA GLU A 18 -24.18 -21.73 -4.17
C GLU A 18 -24.51 -20.22 -4.11
N ASN A 19 -23.73 -19.43 -3.39
CA ASN A 19 -24.00 -18.02 -3.14
C ASN A 19 -22.77 -17.13 -3.41
N ASP A 20 -22.68 -16.64 -4.64
CA ASP A 20 -21.62 -15.73 -5.09
C ASP A 20 -21.51 -14.47 -4.20
N GLY A 21 -22.62 -13.96 -3.69
CA GLY A 21 -22.61 -12.76 -2.83
C GLY A 21 -21.96 -13.00 -1.45
N GLU A 22 -22.18 -14.18 -0.86
CA GLU A 22 -21.51 -14.56 0.40
C GLU A 22 -20.01 -14.85 0.16
N LEU A 23 -19.67 -15.42 -1.00
CA LEU A 23 -18.28 -15.63 -1.41
C LEU A 23 -17.54 -14.30 -1.58
N GLU A 24 -18.16 -13.32 -2.24
CA GLU A 24 -17.61 -11.96 -2.37
C GLU A 24 -17.46 -11.27 -1.00
N ALA A 25 -18.45 -11.41 -0.11
CA ALA A 25 -18.38 -10.86 1.24
C ALA A 25 -17.22 -11.46 2.04
N LEU A 26 -17.08 -12.79 2.03
CA LEU A 26 -15.97 -13.47 2.69
C LEU A 26 -14.61 -13.07 2.10
N PHE A 27 -14.53 -12.95 0.77
CA PHE A 27 -13.31 -12.50 0.09
C PHE A 27 -12.93 -11.09 0.52
N SER A 28 -13.88 -10.18 0.66
CA SER A 28 -13.62 -8.83 1.16
C SER A 28 -13.18 -8.84 2.63
N ASP A 29 -13.79 -9.67 3.48
CA ASP A 29 -13.50 -9.73 4.91
C ASP A 29 -12.15 -10.40 5.24
N ILE A 30 -11.71 -11.36 4.42
CA ILE A 30 -10.46 -12.09 4.69
C ILE A 30 -9.21 -11.29 4.31
N LEU A 31 -9.35 -10.31 3.40
CA LEU A 31 -8.26 -9.44 3.00
C LEU A 31 -8.05 -8.35 4.05
N LEU A 32 -6.90 -8.38 4.72
CA LEU A 32 -6.51 -7.33 5.66
C LEU A 32 -6.27 -6.02 4.91
N ASP A 33 -7.05 -5.00 5.21
CA ASP A 33 -7.01 -3.69 4.59
C ASP A 33 -6.20 -2.65 5.40
N VAL A 34 -5.67 -3.03 6.55
CA VAL A 34 -4.96 -2.10 7.45
C VAL A 34 -3.64 -1.63 6.84
N THR A 35 -3.57 -0.33 6.55
CA THR A 35 -2.37 0.35 6.06
C THR A 35 -2.27 1.77 6.62
N SER A 36 -1.08 2.35 6.62
CA SER A 36 -0.82 3.71 7.09
C SER A 36 0.36 4.34 6.38
N PHE A 37 0.40 5.68 6.33
CA PHE A 37 1.57 6.39 5.82
C PHE A 37 2.78 6.08 6.68
N PHE A 38 3.90 5.79 6.01
CA PHE A 38 5.18 5.50 6.65
C PHE A 38 5.08 4.41 7.73
N ARG A 39 4.23 3.39 7.50
CA ARG A 39 3.83 2.34 8.45
C ARG A 39 4.98 1.74 9.27
N ASN A 40 6.15 1.56 8.65
CA ASN A 40 7.36 1.12 9.32
C ASN A 40 8.48 2.18 9.21
N PRO A 41 8.58 3.12 10.17
CA PRO A 41 9.54 4.22 10.10
C PRO A 41 11.00 3.75 9.95
N LEU A 42 11.38 2.62 10.56
CA LEU A 42 12.73 2.08 10.47
C LEU A 42 13.06 1.61 9.04
N VAL A 43 12.08 1.05 8.33
CA VAL A 43 12.24 0.65 6.92
C VAL A 43 12.38 1.87 6.03
N PHE A 44 11.53 2.88 6.19
CA PHE A 44 11.63 4.13 5.41
C PHE A 44 12.93 4.90 5.68
N LYS A 45 13.39 4.91 6.93
CA LYS A 45 14.71 5.45 7.29
C LYS A 45 15.84 4.69 6.57
N LYS A 46 15.81 3.36 6.62
CA LYS A 46 16.83 2.54 5.94
C LYS A 46 16.80 2.70 4.42
N LEU A 47 15.60 2.86 3.84
CA LEU A 47 15.44 3.18 2.43
C LEU A 47 16.16 4.50 2.10
N SER A 48 15.86 5.56 2.86
CA SER A 48 16.47 6.89 2.67
C SER A 48 17.99 6.88 2.83
N GLU A 49 18.49 6.32 3.92
CA GLU A 49 19.92 6.47 4.30
C GLU A 49 20.85 5.51 3.56
N SER A 50 20.34 4.38 3.06
CA SER A 50 21.21 3.30 2.55
C SER A 50 20.83 2.78 1.18
N VAL A 51 19.54 2.75 0.84
CA VAL A 51 19.07 2.14 -0.41
C VAL A 51 19.02 3.18 -1.52
N LEU A 52 18.35 4.31 -1.29
CA LEU A 52 18.20 5.37 -2.28
C LEU A 52 19.54 5.95 -2.76
N PRO A 53 20.53 6.27 -1.90
CA PRO A 53 21.83 6.74 -2.35
C PRO A 53 22.53 5.77 -3.29
N ARG A 54 22.40 4.46 -3.04
CA ARG A 54 23.01 3.42 -3.89
C ARG A 54 22.23 3.20 -5.19
N LEU A 55 20.92 3.37 -5.16
CA LEU A 55 20.07 3.17 -6.34
C LEU A 55 20.10 4.36 -7.28
N LEU A 56 20.19 5.59 -6.76
CA LEU A 56 19.97 6.81 -7.52
C LEU A 56 21.27 7.55 -7.89
N THR A 57 22.32 7.48 -7.07
CA THR A 57 23.57 8.24 -7.32
C THR A 57 24.43 7.63 -8.41
N ASP A 58 24.41 6.31 -8.57
CA ASP A 58 25.24 5.59 -9.56
C ASP A 58 24.56 5.45 -10.94
N ARG A 59 23.37 6.02 -11.13
CA ARG A 59 22.57 5.89 -12.36
C ARG A 59 22.56 7.17 -13.18
N THR A 60 22.98 7.07 -14.44
CA THR A 60 22.83 8.15 -15.42
C THR A 60 21.54 7.96 -16.23
N GLY A 61 20.43 8.51 -15.74
CA GLY A 61 19.22 8.74 -16.54
C GLY A 61 18.25 7.57 -16.71
N GLU A 62 18.52 6.39 -16.16
CA GLU A 62 17.58 5.26 -16.20
C GLU A 62 16.42 5.40 -15.22
N MET A 63 15.20 5.16 -15.69
CA MET A 63 14.00 5.16 -14.85
C MET A 63 14.03 4.01 -13.84
N ILE A 64 13.85 4.32 -12.55
CA ILE A 64 13.66 3.32 -11.51
C ILE A 64 12.20 2.86 -11.51
N ARG A 65 11.97 1.54 -11.48
CA ARG A 65 10.63 0.95 -11.35
C ARG A 65 10.51 0.28 -10.00
N ILE A 66 9.46 0.63 -9.26
CA ILE A 66 9.17 0.16 -7.91
C ILE A 66 7.81 -0.51 -7.95
N TRP A 67 7.67 -1.65 -7.28
CA TRP A 67 6.42 -2.37 -7.19
C TRP A 67 6.00 -2.52 -5.72
N VAL A 68 4.81 -1.99 -5.41
CA VAL A 68 4.13 -2.13 -4.13
C VAL A 68 3.05 -3.19 -4.28
N VAL A 69 3.26 -4.33 -3.64
CA VAL A 69 2.36 -5.50 -3.66
C VAL A 69 1.47 -5.46 -2.43
N GLY A 70 0.15 -5.50 -2.60
CA GLY A 70 -0.81 -5.35 -1.51
C GLY A 70 -0.87 -3.92 -1.00
N CYS A 71 -1.11 -2.96 -1.90
CA CYS A 71 -1.06 -1.54 -1.56
C CYS A 71 -2.20 -1.04 -0.67
N SER A 72 -3.27 -1.84 -0.49
CA SER A 72 -4.52 -1.45 0.17
C SER A 72 -4.99 -0.09 -0.37
N THR A 73 -5.36 0.86 0.48
CA THR A 73 -5.79 2.22 0.14
C THR A 73 -4.65 3.15 -0.32
N GLY A 74 -3.45 2.60 -0.60
CA GLY A 74 -2.38 3.28 -1.33
C GLY A 74 -1.38 4.08 -0.50
N GLN A 75 -1.54 4.19 0.83
CA GLN A 75 -0.68 5.00 1.69
C GLN A 75 0.80 4.63 1.57
N GLU A 76 1.14 3.35 1.42
CA GLU A 76 2.54 2.92 1.25
C GLU A 76 3.13 3.40 -0.08
N ALA A 77 2.37 3.28 -1.18
CA ALA A 77 2.78 3.75 -2.49
C ALA A 77 2.98 5.27 -2.50
N ILE A 78 2.08 6.01 -1.85
CA ILE A 78 2.21 7.46 -1.69
C ILE A 78 3.41 7.80 -0.79
N SER A 79 3.62 7.11 0.33
CA SER A 79 4.81 7.29 1.18
C SER A 79 6.12 7.09 0.43
N LEU A 80 6.21 6.06 -0.42
CA LEU A 80 7.37 5.86 -1.28
C LEU A 80 7.53 6.99 -2.30
N SER A 81 6.43 7.45 -2.91
CA SER A 81 6.47 8.57 -3.85
C SER A 81 7.00 9.86 -3.21
N ILE A 82 6.57 10.15 -1.97
CA ILE A 82 7.03 11.30 -1.19
C ILE A 82 8.51 11.14 -0.88
N LEU A 83 8.92 9.99 -0.33
CA LEU A 83 10.33 9.74 0.02
C LEU A 83 11.27 9.90 -1.18
N LEU A 84 10.90 9.34 -2.33
CA LEU A 84 11.71 9.42 -3.55
C LEU A 84 11.80 10.85 -4.08
N THR A 85 10.67 11.58 -4.05
CA THR A 85 10.62 12.97 -4.48
C THR A 85 11.52 13.83 -3.60
N GLU A 86 11.37 13.73 -2.27
CA GLU A 86 12.19 14.47 -1.30
C GLU A 86 13.68 14.14 -1.48
N PHE A 87 14.04 12.87 -1.64
CA PHE A 87 15.42 12.45 -1.86
C PHE A 87 16.01 13.04 -3.16
N CYS A 88 15.25 12.99 -4.26
CA CYS A 88 15.70 13.54 -5.54
C CYS A 88 15.89 15.06 -5.47
N GLU A 89 14.96 15.78 -4.81
CA GLU A 89 15.04 17.22 -4.60
C GLU A 89 16.28 17.60 -3.78
N GLU A 90 16.53 16.91 -2.66
CA GLU A 90 17.68 17.17 -1.79
C GLU A 90 19.02 16.97 -2.52
N HIS A 91 19.12 15.96 -3.38
CA HIS A 91 20.35 15.61 -4.09
C HIS A 91 20.45 16.23 -5.49
N SER A 92 19.50 17.11 -5.87
CA SER A 92 19.43 17.70 -7.22
C SER A 92 19.45 16.66 -8.35
N LEU A 93 18.79 15.51 -8.12
CA LEU A 93 18.65 14.43 -9.07
C LEU A 93 17.33 14.54 -9.85
N PRO A 94 17.29 14.07 -11.12
CA PRO A 94 16.03 13.98 -11.84
C PRO A 94 15.11 12.94 -11.19
N ALA A 95 13.85 13.30 -10.96
CA ALA A 95 12.81 12.42 -10.42
C ALA A 95 12.34 11.39 -11.49
N HIS A 96 13.22 10.51 -11.91
CA HIS A 96 12.94 9.47 -12.92
C HIS A 96 12.59 8.14 -12.25
N PHE A 97 11.38 8.05 -11.70
CA PHE A 97 10.87 6.80 -11.14
C PHE A 97 9.40 6.56 -11.51
N GLN A 98 9.00 5.29 -11.46
CA GLN A 98 7.64 4.82 -11.68
C GLN A 98 7.28 3.82 -10.58
N ILE A 99 6.15 4.05 -9.90
CA ILE A 99 5.62 3.16 -8.87
C ILE A 99 4.41 2.43 -9.46
N PHE A 100 4.48 1.09 -9.44
CA PHE A 100 3.35 0.21 -9.68
C PHE A 100 2.79 -0.18 -8.33
N ALA A 101 1.51 0.06 -8.09
CA ALA A 101 0.82 -0.34 -6.87
C ALA A 101 -0.31 -1.30 -7.25
N THR A 102 -0.30 -2.50 -6.69
CA THR A 102 -1.25 -3.57 -7.01
C THR A 102 -1.86 -4.12 -5.75
N ASP A 103 -3.13 -4.49 -5.81
CA ASP A 103 -3.86 -5.16 -4.74
C ASP A 103 -4.86 -6.15 -5.35
N LEU A 104 -5.34 -7.10 -4.53
CA LEU A 104 -6.40 -8.03 -4.93
C LEU A 104 -7.79 -7.43 -4.70
N ASN A 105 -7.92 -6.42 -3.83
CA ASN A 105 -9.18 -5.76 -3.55
C ASN A 105 -9.36 -4.52 -4.44
N ASP A 106 -10.27 -4.62 -5.41
CA ASP A 106 -10.58 -3.55 -6.35
C ASP A 106 -11.14 -2.29 -5.67
N ASP A 107 -11.84 -2.43 -4.54
CA ASP A 107 -12.41 -1.30 -3.81
C ASP A 107 -11.31 -0.46 -3.15
N LEU A 108 -10.33 -1.13 -2.56
CA LEU A 108 -9.14 -0.47 -2.03
C LEU A 108 -8.32 0.20 -3.14
N LEU A 109 -8.21 -0.44 -4.32
CA LEU A 109 -7.57 0.17 -5.49
C LEU A 109 -8.31 1.42 -5.97
N ARG A 110 -9.65 1.43 -5.94
CA ARG A 110 -10.44 2.63 -6.26
C ARG A 110 -10.13 3.77 -5.29
N MET A 111 -10.06 3.48 -3.99
CA MET A 111 -9.68 4.47 -2.98
C MET A 111 -8.25 4.98 -3.20
N ALA A 112 -7.29 4.09 -3.45
CA ALA A 112 -5.89 4.43 -3.71
C ALA A 112 -5.73 5.34 -4.93
N ARG A 113 -6.50 5.12 -6.01
CA ARG A 113 -6.48 5.95 -7.21
C ARG A 113 -7.01 7.36 -6.98
N VAL A 114 -8.01 7.51 -6.11
CA VAL A 114 -8.57 8.81 -5.75
C VAL A 114 -7.58 9.60 -4.90
N GLY A 115 -6.83 8.94 -4.01
CA GLY A 115 -5.76 9.56 -3.22
C GLY A 115 -6.26 10.60 -2.21
N LEU A 116 -7.54 10.50 -1.79
CA LEU A 116 -8.13 11.33 -0.76
C LEU A 116 -8.21 10.54 0.55
N TYR A 117 -7.67 11.11 1.62
CA TYR A 117 -7.55 10.46 2.92
C TYR A 117 -8.18 11.33 4.00
N GLU A 118 -8.96 10.72 4.89
CA GLU A 118 -9.45 11.37 6.09
C GLU A 118 -8.29 11.67 7.05
N ASP A 119 -8.44 12.71 7.87
CA ASP A 119 -7.40 13.16 8.82
C ASP A 119 -6.85 12.04 9.71
N ARG A 120 -7.73 11.14 10.16
CA ARG A 120 -7.33 9.98 10.99
C ARG A 120 -6.35 9.04 10.28
N LEU A 121 -6.43 8.93 8.95
CA LEU A 121 -5.55 8.08 8.14
C LEU A 121 -4.22 8.78 7.82
N MET A 122 -4.16 10.11 7.99
CA MET A 122 -2.98 10.93 7.76
C MET A 122 -2.03 10.99 8.96
N GLU A 123 -2.39 10.40 10.11
CA GLU A 123 -1.61 10.49 11.35
C GLU A 123 -0.13 10.08 11.17
N GLY A 124 0.14 9.00 10.43
CA GLY A 124 1.51 8.55 10.14
C GLY A 124 2.31 9.52 9.27
N PHE A 125 1.64 10.28 8.38
CA PHE A 125 2.27 11.34 7.60
C PHE A 125 2.56 12.56 8.49
N LEU A 126 1.59 12.98 9.30
CA LEU A 126 1.70 14.17 10.15
C LEU A 126 2.73 14.03 11.27
N ARG A 127 2.94 12.81 11.77
CA ARG A 127 3.90 12.51 12.84
C ARG A 127 5.29 12.10 12.35
N ARG A 128 5.53 12.09 11.04
CA ARG A 128 6.82 11.65 10.51
C ARG A 128 7.91 12.64 10.91
N GLU A 129 9.04 12.10 11.35
CA GLU A 129 10.29 12.85 11.33
C GLU A 129 10.82 12.81 9.89
N LYS A 130 11.21 13.96 9.34
CA LYS A 130 11.89 13.96 8.05
C LYS A 130 13.24 13.25 8.24
N PRO A 131 13.59 12.29 7.35
CA PRO A 131 14.94 11.72 7.36
C PRO A 131 16.00 12.79 7.10
#